data_AF-A0A8J7G8M4-F1
#
_entry.id   AF-A0A8J7G8M4-F1
#
_cell.length_a   1.000
_cell.length_b   1.000
_cell.length_c   1.000
_cell.angle_alpha   90.00
_cell.angle_beta   90.00
_cell.angle_gamma   90.00
#
_symmetry.space_group_name_H-M   'P 1'
#
loop_
_entity.id
_entity.type
_entity.pdbx_description
1 polymer ?
#
loop_
_entity_poly.entity_id
_entity_poly.type
_entity_poly.pdbx_seq_one_letter_code
_entity_poly.pdbx_strand_id
1 'polypeptide(L)'
;MNTPSHFLMTAALDKALPRVPIVKSAFLLGSVAPDLPLWLLSIAGIVYYRFMLGWSAAATANWMFDHLYFHDPIWIAAHNFLHAPLILLTGIGLVWRTRRNIGSRSRWLFWFLLACGLHATIDIFTHADDGPLLFFPLDWTTRFSSPVSYWDDRYYGREFQQFEIGLNVLLLLYLTAPRIDRFLRRKCRSALRS
;
A
#
# COMPACT_ATOMS: atom_id res chain seq x y z
N MET A 1 -1.04 -6.91 -4.84
CA MET A 1 -0.81 -5.91 -3.78
C MET A 1 0.44 -6.30 -3.03
N ASN A 2 1.41 -5.40 -2.86
CA ASN A 2 2.62 -5.69 -2.10
C ASN A 2 2.83 -4.70 -0.94
N THR A 3 1.86 -4.70 -0.02
CA THR A 3 1.77 -3.83 1.17
C THR A 3 3.08 -3.65 1.94
N PRO A 4 3.91 -4.70 2.18
CA PRO A 4 5.19 -4.53 2.88
C PRO A 4 6.11 -3.50 2.23
N SER A 5 6.21 -3.49 0.89
CA SER A 5 7.09 -2.58 0.15
C SER A 5 6.61 -1.14 0.25
N HIS A 6 5.30 -0.90 0.06
CA HIS A 6 4.72 0.43 0.21
C HIS A 6 4.93 0.97 1.63
N PHE A 7 4.78 0.13 2.65
CA PHE A 7 5.05 0.51 4.04
C PHE A 7 6.51 0.88 4.26
N LEU A 8 7.45 0.05 3.81
CA LEU A 8 8.89 0.28 3.97
C LEU A 8 9.35 1.54 3.23
N MET A 9 8.87 1.76 2.00
CA MET A 9 9.15 2.96 1.23
C MET A 9 8.65 4.21 1.95
N THR A 10 7.42 4.17 2.46
CA THR A 10 6.81 5.28 3.20
C THR A 10 7.57 5.58 4.49
N ALA A 11 7.94 4.55 5.26
CA ALA A 11 8.73 4.70 6.47
C ALA A 11 10.14 5.24 6.19
N ALA A 12 10.75 4.81 5.07
CA ALA A 12 12.05 5.31 4.64
C ALA A 12 11.97 6.78 4.21
N LEU A 13 10.89 7.19 3.55
CA LEU A 13 10.63 8.57 3.15
C LEU A 13 10.43 9.48 4.37
N ASP A 14 9.66 9.05 5.38
CA ASP A 14 9.54 9.73 6.69
C ASP A 14 10.92 9.99 7.30
N LYS A 15 11.78 8.97 7.29
CA LYS A 15 13.14 9.07 7.83
C LYS A 15 14.05 9.97 6.98
N ALA A 16 13.93 9.92 5.66
CA ALA A 16 14.78 10.66 4.72
C ALA A 16 14.45 12.16 4.66
N LEU A 17 13.24 12.56 5.08
CA LEU A 17 12.75 13.93 5.01
C LEU A 17 12.53 14.56 6.42
N PRO A 18 13.56 14.68 7.27
CA PRO A 18 13.40 15.11 8.66
C PRO A 18 12.90 16.55 8.83
N ARG A 19 13.00 17.38 7.77
CA ARG A 19 12.52 18.77 7.77
C ARG A 19 11.07 18.91 7.31
N VAL A 20 10.52 17.86 6.69
CA VAL A 20 9.12 17.86 6.27
C VAL A 20 8.29 17.43 7.46
N PRO A 21 7.29 18.21 7.90
CA PRO A 21 6.60 17.94 9.15
C PRO A 21 5.46 16.92 8.93
N ILE A 22 5.86 15.71 8.53
CA ILE A 22 5.02 14.56 8.20
C ILE A 22 4.26 14.13 9.47
N VAL A 23 2.95 13.92 9.35
CA VAL A 23 2.16 13.29 10.42
C VAL A 23 2.33 11.78 10.31
N LYS A 24 3.34 11.26 11.01
CA LYS A 24 3.79 9.87 10.87
C LYS A 24 2.69 8.81 10.99
N SER A 25 1.76 8.96 11.95
CA SER A 25 0.66 8.01 12.12
C SER A 25 -0.27 7.97 10.91
N ALA A 26 -0.61 9.14 10.35
CA ALA A 26 -1.40 9.24 9.13
C ALA A 26 -0.67 8.64 7.94
N PHE A 27 0.62 8.99 7.81
CA PHE A 27 1.44 8.61 6.67
C PHE A 27 1.67 7.10 6.62
N LEU A 28 2.03 6.48 7.74
CA LEU A 28 2.20 5.02 7.83
C LEU A 28 0.89 4.25 7.74
N LEU A 29 -0.22 4.81 8.23
CA LEU A 29 -1.51 4.15 8.06
C LEU A 29 -1.98 4.21 6.60
N GLY A 30 -1.79 5.35 5.93
CA GLY A 30 -2.18 5.52 4.53
C GLY A 30 -1.35 4.69 3.54
N SER A 31 -0.17 4.19 3.93
CA SER A 31 0.59 3.26 3.08
C SER A 31 0.10 1.81 3.15
N VAL A 32 -0.75 1.49 4.12
CA VAL A 32 -1.31 0.14 4.35
C VAL A 32 -2.82 0.12 4.09
N ALA A 33 -3.52 1.20 4.46
CA ALA A 33 -4.98 1.27 4.40
C ALA A 33 -5.60 0.98 3.03
N PRO A 34 -5.01 1.37 1.89
CA PRO A 34 -5.54 0.99 0.58
C PRO A 34 -5.75 -0.52 0.43
N ASP A 35 -4.87 -1.32 1.04
CA ASP A 35 -4.88 -2.76 0.84
C ASP A 35 -5.83 -3.54 1.75
N LEU A 36 -6.18 -2.95 2.90
CA LEU A 36 -6.98 -3.61 3.93
C LEU A 36 -8.35 -4.12 3.43
N PRO A 37 -9.11 -3.37 2.62
CA PRO A 37 -10.42 -3.84 2.14
C PRO A 37 -10.31 -5.13 1.32
N LEU A 38 -9.34 -5.23 0.40
CA LEU A 38 -9.19 -6.45 -0.39
C LEU A 38 -8.69 -7.62 0.45
N TRP A 39 -7.83 -7.38 1.46
CA TRP A 39 -7.45 -8.42 2.43
C TRP A 39 -8.66 -8.96 3.20
N LEU A 40 -9.52 -8.07 3.71
CA LEU A 40 -10.73 -8.47 4.44
C LEU A 40 -11.71 -9.25 3.55
N LEU A 41 -11.97 -8.75 2.35
CA LEU A 41 -12.79 -9.45 1.35
C LEU A 41 -12.16 -10.79 0.96
N SER A 42 -10.83 -10.85 0.87
CA SER A 42 -10.12 -12.08 0.52
C SER A 42 -10.25 -13.14 1.60
N ILE A 43 -10.03 -12.75 2.86
CA ILE A 43 -10.20 -13.64 4.02
C ILE A 43 -11.65 -14.12 4.11
N ALA A 44 -12.62 -13.21 3.98
CA ALA A 44 -14.05 -13.56 4.00
C ALA A 44 -14.43 -14.51 2.85
N GLY A 45 -13.94 -14.24 1.64
CA GLY A 45 -14.16 -15.09 0.46
C GLY A 45 -13.56 -16.49 0.64
N ILE A 46 -12.34 -16.59 1.18
CA ILE A 46 -11.70 -17.87 1.49
C ILE A 46 -12.53 -18.64 2.53
N VAL A 47 -12.94 -17.99 3.63
CA VAL A 47 -13.80 -18.61 4.65
C VAL A 47 -15.09 -19.14 4.04
N TYR A 48 -15.75 -18.34 3.21
CA TYR A 48 -17.03 -18.69 2.63
C TYR A 48 -16.92 -19.76 1.54
N TYR A 49 -16.24 -19.46 0.43
CA TYR A 49 -16.21 -20.34 -0.74
C TYR A 49 -15.42 -21.63 -0.49
N ARG A 50 -14.24 -21.52 0.13
CA ARG A 50 -13.39 -22.71 0.35
C ARG A 50 -13.86 -23.52 1.55
N PHE A 51 -14.05 -22.89 2.71
CA PHE A 51 -14.28 -23.63 3.94
C PHE A 51 -15.75 -23.95 4.22
N MET A 52 -16.71 -23.09 3.82
CA MET A 52 -18.14 -23.38 4.01
C MET A 52 -18.76 -24.12 2.81
N LEU A 53 -18.44 -23.70 1.58
CA LEU A 53 -19.00 -24.31 0.36
C LEU A 53 -18.14 -25.46 -0.21
N GLY A 54 -16.95 -25.69 0.35
CA GLY A 54 -16.08 -26.81 -0.03
C GLY A 54 -15.41 -26.65 -1.40
N TRP A 55 -15.31 -25.43 -1.94
CA TRP A 55 -14.64 -25.21 -3.22
C TRP A 55 -13.14 -25.48 -3.13
N SER A 56 -12.53 -25.86 -4.25
CA SER A 56 -11.07 -25.98 -4.31
C SER A 56 -10.40 -24.62 -4.13
N ALA A 57 -9.12 -24.63 -3.74
CA ALA A 57 -8.32 -23.41 -3.59
C ALA A 57 -8.27 -22.61 -4.90
N ALA A 58 -8.07 -23.30 -6.03
CA ALA A 58 -7.99 -22.68 -7.35
C ALA A 58 -9.34 -22.08 -7.78
N ALA A 59 -10.45 -22.82 -7.62
CA ALA A 59 -11.78 -22.30 -7.96
C ALA A 59 -12.14 -21.06 -7.11
N THR A 60 -11.78 -21.08 -5.82
CA THR A 60 -11.97 -19.94 -4.91
C THR A 60 -11.17 -18.72 -5.37
N ALA A 61 -9.88 -18.91 -5.65
CA ALA A 61 -9.00 -17.82 -6.09
C ALA A 61 -9.46 -17.21 -7.42
N ASN A 62 -9.75 -18.04 -8.43
CA ASN A 62 -10.24 -17.58 -9.73
C ASN A 62 -11.56 -16.81 -9.59
N TRP A 63 -12.50 -17.32 -8.79
CA TRP A 63 -13.76 -16.62 -8.55
C TRP A 63 -13.55 -15.25 -7.90
N MET A 64 -12.67 -15.16 -6.90
CA MET A 64 -12.42 -13.91 -6.19
C MET A 64 -11.67 -12.89 -7.04
N PHE A 65 -10.58 -13.29 -7.69
CA PHE A 65 -9.65 -12.37 -8.34
C PHE A 65 -9.90 -12.21 -9.84
N ASP A 66 -10.49 -13.20 -10.52
CA ASP A 66 -10.80 -13.09 -11.95
C ASP A 66 -12.25 -12.68 -12.21
N HIS A 67 -13.15 -12.84 -11.22
CA HIS A 67 -14.56 -12.47 -11.36
C HIS A 67 -15.00 -11.36 -10.41
N LEU A 68 -15.02 -11.59 -9.09
CA LEU A 68 -15.55 -10.61 -8.13
C LEU A 68 -14.75 -9.29 -8.19
N TYR A 69 -13.42 -9.36 -8.23
CA TYR A 69 -12.56 -8.18 -8.30
C TYR A 69 -12.88 -7.25 -9.50
N PHE A 70 -13.30 -7.81 -10.63
CA PHE A 70 -13.56 -7.05 -11.86
C PHE A 70 -15.04 -6.70 -12.08
N HIS A 71 -15.96 -7.44 -11.48
CA HIS A 71 -17.39 -7.33 -11.80
C HIS A 71 -18.29 -7.03 -10.60
N ASP A 72 -17.87 -7.35 -9.38
CA ASP A 72 -18.70 -7.13 -8.20
C ASP A 72 -18.56 -5.68 -7.69
N PRO A 73 -19.65 -4.91 -7.58
CA PRO A 73 -19.57 -3.51 -7.16
C PRO A 73 -19.00 -3.30 -5.76
N ILE A 74 -19.19 -4.25 -4.83
CA ILE A 74 -18.66 -4.16 -3.47
C ILE A 74 -17.15 -4.35 -3.51
N TRP A 75 -16.65 -5.33 -4.25
CA TRP A 75 -15.22 -5.55 -4.42
C TRP A 75 -14.53 -4.36 -5.11
N ILE A 76 -15.11 -3.88 -6.20
CA ILE A 76 -14.59 -2.73 -6.93
C ILE A 76 -14.57 -1.49 -6.04
N ALA A 77 -15.68 -1.16 -5.37
CA ALA A 77 -15.76 0.04 -4.54
C ALA A 77 -14.85 -0.04 -3.32
N ALA A 78 -14.80 -1.19 -2.64
CA ALA A 78 -13.98 -1.40 -1.46
C ALA A 78 -12.49 -1.25 -1.77
N HIS A 79 -12.02 -1.83 -2.87
CA HIS A 79 -10.64 -1.68 -3.31
C HIS A 79 -10.36 -0.23 -3.75
N ASN A 80 -11.20 0.36 -4.60
CA ASN A 80 -10.89 1.63 -5.25
C ASN A 80 -11.09 2.87 -4.37
N PHE A 81 -11.80 2.77 -3.23
CA PHE A 81 -12.06 3.95 -2.38
C PHE A 81 -10.78 4.65 -1.88
N LEU A 82 -9.71 3.89 -1.61
CA LEU A 82 -8.42 4.42 -1.17
C LEU A 82 -7.31 4.25 -2.21
N HIS A 83 -7.64 3.76 -3.41
CA HIS A 83 -6.70 3.59 -4.52
C HIS A 83 -6.97 4.55 -5.69
N ALA A 84 -8.22 4.96 -5.93
CA ALA A 84 -8.58 5.74 -7.10
C ALA A 84 -7.99 7.17 -7.05
N PRO A 85 -7.16 7.57 -8.04
CA PRO A 85 -6.60 8.92 -8.14
C PRO A 85 -7.65 10.02 -8.02
N LEU A 86 -8.81 9.87 -8.68
CA LEU A 86 -9.87 10.87 -8.62
C LEU A 86 -10.38 11.11 -7.19
N ILE A 87 -10.64 10.05 -6.42
CA ILE A 87 -11.07 10.17 -5.01
C ILE A 87 -9.97 10.80 -4.17
N LEU A 88 -8.74 10.31 -4.30
CA LEU A 88 -7.61 10.75 -3.49
C LEU A 88 -7.29 12.23 -3.74
N LEU A 89 -7.21 12.65 -5.00
CA LEU A 89 -6.96 14.05 -5.36
C LEU A 89 -8.10 14.97 -4.93
N THR A 90 -9.35 14.52 -5.06
CA THR A 90 -10.51 15.28 -4.57
C THR A 90 -10.44 15.46 -3.06
N GLY A 91 -10.17 14.39 -2.30
CA GLY A 91 -10.02 14.43 -0.85
C GLY A 91 -8.87 15.36 -0.41
N ILE A 92 -7.72 15.29 -1.08
CA ILE A 92 -6.58 16.20 -0.84
C ILE A 92 -6.99 17.65 -1.11
N GLY A 93 -7.73 17.91 -2.20
CA GLY A 93 -8.26 19.21 -2.55
C GLY A 93 -9.17 19.79 -1.47
N LEU A 94 -10.09 18.97 -0.93
CA LEU A 94 -11.03 19.37 0.13
C LEU A 94 -10.32 19.79 1.42
N VAL A 95 -9.25 19.08 1.81
CA VAL A 95 -8.49 19.42 3.04
C VAL A 95 -7.34 20.39 2.79
N TRP A 96 -7.10 20.80 1.54
CA TRP A 96 -5.91 21.56 1.17
C TRP A 96 -5.75 22.81 2.02
N ARG A 97 -6.77 23.67 2.11
CA ARG A 97 -6.64 24.95 2.84
C ARG A 97 -6.40 24.76 4.35
N THR A 98 -7.06 23.77 4.95
CA THR A 98 -7.06 23.54 6.41
C THR A 98 -5.91 22.66 6.90
N ARG A 99 -5.18 21.98 6.00
CA ARG A 99 -4.02 21.12 6.35
C ARG A 99 -2.89 21.84 7.08
N ARG A 100 -2.82 23.18 6.98
CA ARG A 100 -1.77 23.99 7.63
C ARG A 100 -1.93 24.02 9.15
N ASN A 101 -3.13 23.75 9.67
CA ASN A 101 -3.42 23.77 11.09
C ASN A 101 -2.75 22.57 11.78
N ILE A 102 -1.71 22.84 12.57
CA ILE A 102 -0.96 21.81 13.31
C ILE A 102 -1.91 21.09 14.29
N GLY A 103 -1.85 19.77 14.35
CA GLY A 103 -2.71 18.95 15.20
C GLY A 103 -4.15 18.76 14.70
N SER A 104 -4.55 19.40 13.59
CA SER A 104 -5.90 19.24 13.06
C SER A 104 -6.15 17.89 12.39
N ARG A 105 -7.42 17.46 12.40
CA ARG A 105 -7.88 16.29 11.63
C ARG A 105 -7.64 16.46 10.13
N SER A 106 -7.79 17.67 9.59
CA SER A 106 -7.51 17.94 8.17
C SER A 106 -6.04 17.75 7.80
N ARG A 107 -5.12 18.13 8.68
CA ARG A 107 -3.69 17.86 8.47
C ARG A 107 -3.39 16.37 8.52
N TRP A 108 -3.98 15.66 9.47
CA TRP A 108 -3.85 14.21 9.54
C TRP A 108 -4.40 13.55 8.26
N LEU A 109 -5.62 13.91 7.84
CA LEU A 109 -6.26 13.37 6.65
C LEU A 109 -5.47 13.69 5.37
N PHE A 110 -4.88 14.88 5.27
CA PHE A 110 -4.00 15.24 4.16
C PHE A 110 -2.81 14.28 4.03
N TRP A 111 -2.09 14.00 5.12
CA TRP A 111 -0.94 13.08 5.09
C TRP A 111 -1.37 11.63 4.86
N PHE A 112 -2.52 11.23 5.38
CA PHE A 112 -3.11 9.92 5.12
C PHE A 112 -3.42 9.74 3.62
N LEU A 113 -4.19 10.67 3.02
CA LEU A 113 -4.54 10.62 1.60
C LEU A 113 -3.32 10.75 0.68
N LEU A 114 -2.31 11.53 1.08
CA LEU A 114 -1.06 11.61 0.34
C LEU A 114 -0.31 10.27 0.34
N ALA A 115 -0.27 9.56 1.46
CA ALA A 115 0.31 8.22 1.53
C ALA A 115 -0.48 7.20 0.70
N CYS A 116 -1.82 7.24 0.76
CA CYS A 116 -2.66 6.42 -0.13
C CYS A 116 -2.37 6.74 -1.61
N GLY A 117 -2.16 8.01 -1.95
CA GLY A 117 -1.77 8.43 -3.30
C GLY A 117 -0.42 7.89 -3.74
N LEU A 118 0.58 7.89 -2.85
CA LEU A 118 1.89 7.28 -3.14
C LEU A 118 1.77 5.77 -3.34
N HIS A 119 0.97 5.09 -2.51
CA HIS A 119 0.67 3.67 -2.64
C HIS A 119 0.02 3.39 -4.00
N ALA A 120 -1.10 4.06 -4.30
CA ALA A 120 -1.84 3.88 -5.55
C ALA A 120 -1.00 4.23 -6.79
N THR A 121 -0.12 5.22 -6.71
CA THR A 121 0.77 5.57 -7.83
C THR A 121 1.70 4.41 -8.17
N ILE A 122 2.25 3.73 -7.15
CA ILE A 122 3.10 2.56 -7.40
C ILE A 122 2.25 1.46 -8.04
N ASP A 123 1.09 1.13 -7.45
CA ASP A 123 0.20 0.09 -7.97
C ASP A 123 -0.22 0.34 -9.42
N ILE A 124 -0.52 1.59 -9.79
CA ILE A 124 -0.85 1.96 -11.17
C ILE A 124 0.27 1.55 -12.14
N PHE A 125 1.54 1.65 -11.74
CA PHE A 125 2.68 1.31 -12.59
C PHE A 125 3.23 -0.11 -12.38
N THR A 126 2.62 -0.91 -11.52
CA THR A 126 3.07 -2.28 -11.21
C THR A 126 1.95 -3.32 -11.32
N HIS A 127 0.82 -2.93 -11.90
CA HIS A 127 -0.28 -3.81 -12.26
C HIS A 127 -0.51 -3.71 -13.77
N ALA A 128 -0.41 -4.84 -14.47
CA ALA A 128 -0.51 -4.85 -15.93
C ALA A 128 -1.91 -4.42 -16.39
N ASP A 129 -2.96 -5.14 -15.98
CA ASP A 129 -4.34 -4.86 -16.40
C ASP A 129 -5.34 -4.87 -15.22
N ASP A 130 -4.83 -5.14 -14.02
CA ASP A 130 -5.59 -5.33 -12.78
C ASP A 130 -5.26 -4.23 -11.74
N GLY A 131 -4.85 -3.06 -12.21
CA GLY A 131 -4.53 -1.92 -11.37
C GLY A 131 -5.79 -1.17 -10.88
N PRO A 132 -5.58 -0.14 -10.04
CA PRO A 132 -6.64 0.77 -9.62
C PRO A 132 -7.39 1.42 -10.78
N LEU A 133 -8.68 1.65 -10.56
CA LEU A 133 -9.50 2.48 -11.42
C LEU A 133 -9.10 3.95 -11.31
N LEU A 134 -8.81 4.58 -12.45
CA LEU A 134 -8.30 5.95 -12.48
C LEU A 134 -9.36 6.99 -12.08
N PHE A 135 -10.59 6.80 -12.56
CA PHE A 135 -11.68 7.77 -12.47
C PHE A 135 -12.88 7.29 -11.67
N PHE A 136 -12.72 6.23 -10.86
CA PHE A 136 -13.76 5.81 -9.93
C PHE A 136 -14.11 6.96 -8.96
N PRO A 137 -15.40 7.21 -8.65
CA PRO A 137 -16.59 6.43 -9.01
C PRO A 137 -17.33 6.90 -10.28
N LEU A 138 -16.75 7.84 -11.05
CA LEU A 138 -17.38 8.35 -12.28
C LEU A 138 -17.24 7.38 -13.46
N ASP A 139 -16.18 6.57 -13.44
CA ASP A 139 -15.96 5.47 -14.38
C ASP A 139 -15.44 4.24 -13.61
N TRP A 140 -16.04 3.09 -13.90
CA TRP A 140 -15.84 1.82 -13.22
C TRP A 140 -14.95 0.84 -14.00
N THR A 141 -14.38 1.29 -15.12
CA THR A 141 -13.69 0.41 -16.07
C THR A 141 -12.27 0.87 -16.39
N THR A 142 -12.01 2.17 -16.51
CA THR A 142 -10.70 2.67 -16.94
C THR A 142 -9.59 2.40 -15.92
N ARG A 143 -8.61 1.61 -16.35
CA ARG A 143 -7.35 1.31 -15.67
C ARG A 143 -6.18 1.74 -16.55
N PHE A 144 -5.02 1.95 -15.93
CA PHE A 144 -3.79 2.11 -16.68
C PHE A 144 -3.23 0.73 -17.03
N SER A 145 -2.93 0.48 -18.30
CA SER A 145 -2.23 -0.75 -18.70
C SER A 145 -0.73 -0.59 -18.49
N SER A 146 -0.21 -1.12 -17.38
CA SER A 146 1.22 -1.01 -17.06
C SER A 146 2.07 -1.99 -17.87
N PRO A 147 3.26 -1.59 -18.34
CA PRO A 147 4.22 -2.52 -18.93
C PRO A 147 4.88 -3.46 -17.89
N VAL A 148 4.67 -3.20 -16.59
CA VAL A 148 5.24 -3.97 -15.48
C VAL A 148 4.12 -4.46 -14.56
N SER A 149 4.18 -5.74 -14.20
CA SER A 149 3.30 -6.39 -13.23
C SER A 149 4.09 -6.88 -12.02
N TYR A 150 3.43 -6.97 -10.88
CA TYR A 150 3.93 -7.67 -9.70
C TYR A 150 3.88 -9.20 -9.81
N TRP A 151 3.00 -9.77 -10.66
CA TRP A 151 2.74 -11.22 -10.71
C TRP A 151 2.64 -11.81 -12.11
N ASP A 152 2.39 -11.02 -13.15
CA ASP A 152 2.37 -11.55 -14.52
C ASP A 152 3.76 -11.54 -15.14
N ASP A 153 4.34 -12.72 -15.34
CA ASP A 153 5.66 -12.92 -15.94
C ASP A 153 5.75 -12.39 -17.38
N ARG A 154 4.63 -12.23 -18.09
CA ARG A 154 4.62 -11.58 -19.42
C ARG A 154 4.94 -10.09 -19.33
N TYR A 155 4.77 -9.51 -18.14
CA TYR A 155 5.03 -8.11 -17.82
C TYR A 155 6.11 -7.98 -16.73
N TYR A 156 7.19 -8.77 -16.83
CA TYR A 156 8.34 -8.71 -15.91
C TYR A 156 8.02 -9.03 -14.43
N GLY A 157 6.95 -9.79 -14.16
CA GLY A 157 6.52 -10.20 -12.81
C GLY A 157 7.66 -10.76 -11.97
N ARG A 158 8.34 -11.79 -12.46
CA ARG A 158 9.48 -12.41 -11.81
C ARG A 158 10.64 -11.44 -11.53
N GLU A 159 11.05 -10.65 -12.51
CA GLU A 159 12.16 -9.70 -12.38
C GLU A 159 11.81 -8.61 -11.36
N PHE A 160 10.58 -8.10 -11.42
CA PHE A 160 10.10 -7.07 -10.51
C PHE A 160 10.02 -7.60 -9.07
N GLN A 161 9.54 -8.83 -8.88
CA GLN A 161 9.54 -9.48 -7.57
C GLN A 161 10.94 -9.60 -6.97
N GLN A 162 11.96 -9.94 -7.77
CA GLN A 162 13.34 -10.01 -7.31
C GLN A 162 13.88 -8.63 -6.92
N PHE A 163 13.65 -7.63 -7.78
CA PHE A 163 13.98 -6.24 -7.49
C PHE A 163 13.35 -5.77 -6.17
N GLU A 164 12.07 -6.09 -5.98
CA GLU A 164 11.30 -5.67 -4.82
C GLU A 164 11.77 -6.33 -3.52
N ILE A 165 12.11 -7.62 -3.54
CA ILE A 165 12.74 -8.29 -2.39
C ILE A 165 14.05 -7.57 -2.02
N GLY A 166 14.89 -7.26 -3.02
CA GLY A 166 16.14 -6.52 -2.82
C GLY A 166 15.91 -5.14 -2.23
N LEU A 167 14.93 -4.40 -2.77
CA LEU A 167 14.52 -3.09 -2.25
C LEU A 167 14.07 -3.19 -0.79
N ASN A 168 13.24 -4.17 -0.45
CA ASN A 168 12.74 -4.36 0.91
C ASN A 168 13.86 -4.64 1.91
N VAL A 169 14.82 -5.50 1.56
CA VAL A 169 16.00 -5.76 2.38
C VAL A 169 16.80 -4.47 2.59
N LEU A 170 17.06 -3.71 1.52
CA LEU A 170 17.81 -2.46 1.59
C LEU A 170 17.09 -1.43 2.49
N LEU A 171 15.78 -1.26 2.34
CA LEU A 171 14.99 -0.33 3.14
C LEU A 171 14.92 -0.76 4.62
N LEU A 172 14.78 -2.06 4.89
CA LEU A 172 14.85 -2.59 6.26
C LEU A 172 16.20 -2.29 6.91
N LEU A 173 17.31 -2.52 6.21
CA LEU A 173 18.65 -2.18 6.69
C LEU A 173 18.78 -0.67 6.92
N TYR A 174 18.36 0.15 5.94
CA TYR A 174 18.37 1.61 6.08
C TYR A 174 17.59 2.05 7.31
N LEU A 175 16.41 1.50 7.58
CA LEU A 175 15.57 1.87 8.71
C LEU A 175 16.14 1.40 10.07
N THR A 176 16.77 0.22 10.12
CA THR A 176 17.13 -0.44 11.39
C THR A 176 18.60 -0.30 11.79
N ALA A 177 19.54 -0.22 10.84
CA ALA A 177 20.99 -0.23 11.11
C ALA A 177 21.44 0.83 12.13
N PRO A 178 21.01 2.11 12.07
CA PRO A 178 21.41 3.10 13.07
C PRO A 178 20.85 2.85 14.47
N ARG A 179 19.77 2.08 14.61
CA ARG A 179 19.24 1.67 15.93
C ARG A 179 20.07 0.52 16.49
N ILE A 180 20.42 -0.43 15.64
CA ILE A 180 21.25 -1.59 16.00
C ILE A 180 22.65 -1.13 16.40
N ASP A 181 23.32 -0.28 15.61
CA ASP A 181 24.66 0.25 15.94
C ASP A 181 24.66 0.98 17.30
N ARG A 182 23.66 1.84 17.55
CA ARG A 182 23.53 2.52 18.85
C ARG A 182 23.29 1.55 20.00
N PHE A 183 22.50 0.50 19.80
CA PHE A 183 22.26 -0.53 20.81
C PHE A 183 23.53 -1.32 21.13
N LEU A 184 24.28 -1.74 20.11
CA LEU A 184 25.55 -2.47 20.29
C LEU A 184 26.61 -1.61 21.00
N ARG A 185 26.78 -0.34 20.59
CA ARG A 185 27.70 0.59 21.27
C ARG A 185 27.36 0.82 22.73
N ARG A 186 26.06 0.87 23.08
CA ARG A 186 25.61 0.99 24.47
C ARG A 186 25.99 -0.24 25.30
N LYS A 187 25.79 -1.45 24.77
CA LYS A 187 26.19 -2.70 25.44
C LYS A 187 27.70 -2.81 25.65
N CYS A 188 28.52 -2.47 24.65
CA CYS A 188 29.98 -2.49 24.79
C CYS A 188 30.45 -1.50 25.88
N ARG A 189 29.86 -0.30 25.96
CA ARG A 189 30.19 0.69 26.99
C ARG A 189 29.79 0.26 28.40
N SER A 190 28.70 -0.50 28.57
CA SER A 190 28.33 -1.04 29.88
C SER A 190 29.24 -2.18 30.32
N ALA A 191 29.69 -3.02 29.40
CA ALA A 191 30.62 -4.13 29.69
C ALA A 191 32.04 -3.66 30.05
N LEU A 192 32.47 -2.49 29.56
CA LEU A 192 33.77 -1.88 29.91
C LEU A 192 33.76 -1.14 31.26
N ARG A 193 32.59 -1.01 31.91
CA ARG A 193 32.42 -0.30 33.20
C ARG A 193 32.16 -1.25 34.39
N SER A 194 32.07 -2.55 34.14
CA SER A 194 31.96 -3.64 35.12
C SER A 194 33.29 -4.35 35.26
#